data_AF-A0A9Q0XNG8-F1
#
_entry.id   AF-A0A9Q0XNG8-F1
#
_cell.length_a   1.000
_cell.length_b   1.000
_cell.length_c   1.000
_cell.angle_alpha   90.00
_cell.angle_beta   90.00
_cell.angle_gamma   90.00
#
_symmetry.space_group_name_H-M   'P 1'
#
loop_
_entity.id
_entity.type
_entity.pdbx_description
1 polymer ?
#
loop_
_entity_poly.entity_id
_entity_poly.type
_entity_poly.pdbx_seq_one_letter_code
_entity_poly.pdbx_strand_id
1 'polypeptide(L)'
;ELQKEIETHTDIFHSLDESGQKILRSLEGSEDAALLQRRLDNMNIRWSELRKKSLNIRSHLEASSDQWRRIHLSLQELLAWLQLKEDELKRQAPIGGDLPTVQAQNDNHRAFKRELKTKEPVILSALETVRIFLAEQPLEGLEKLYQEPRELPPGERPQNVTRLLRRQADEVKSEWDKLNLQSADWQKKIDEALERLQELQEAMDELDLKLCHAEAVKGSWQPVGDLLIDSLQDHLEKLKAYQAEIAPLKENVNNVNDLAHQFTSSEIKLSPYSLNHVEDLNGRWKLLQVAIDERIRQLHEAHRDFGPTSQHFLSTSVQGPWERAISPNKVPYYINHETQTTCWDHPKMTELYQSL
;
A
#
# COMPACT_ATOMS: atom_id res chain seq x y z
N GLU A 1 34.55 40.73 -26.37
CA GLU A 1 34.99 42.15 -26.38
C GLU A 1 36.50 42.27 -26.27
N LEU A 2 37.15 41.76 -25.21
CA LEU A 2 38.61 41.78 -25.04
C LEU A 2 39.42 41.25 -26.25
N GLN A 3 39.01 40.11 -26.83
CA GLN A 3 39.73 39.53 -27.96
C GLN A 3 39.63 40.40 -29.23
N LYS A 4 38.46 41.00 -29.46
CA LYS A 4 38.23 41.94 -30.55
C LYS A 4 39.09 43.20 -30.36
N GLU A 5 39.25 43.67 -29.13
CA GLU A 5 40.13 44.80 -28.79
C GLU A 5 41.62 44.45 -29.00
N ILE A 6 42.05 43.24 -28.64
CA ILE A 6 43.41 42.75 -28.95
C ILE A 6 43.63 42.68 -30.47
N GLU A 7 42.64 42.19 -31.23
CA GLU A 7 42.68 42.17 -32.69
C GLU A 7 42.80 43.58 -33.27
N THR A 8 42.04 44.56 -32.78
CA THR A 8 42.15 45.95 -33.29
C THR A 8 43.50 46.61 -32.99
N HIS A 9 44.16 46.26 -31.88
CA HIS A 9 45.48 46.81 -31.53
C HIS A 9 46.65 46.04 -32.18
N THR A 10 46.36 44.94 -32.88
CA THR A 10 47.36 44.09 -33.52
C THR A 10 48.10 44.82 -34.63
N ASP A 11 47.37 45.53 -35.48
CA ASP A 11 47.95 46.24 -36.62
C ASP A 11 48.84 47.41 -36.14
N ILE A 12 48.41 48.10 -35.07
CA ILE A 12 49.17 49.17 -34.43
C ILE A 12 50.48 48.61 -33.83
N PHE A 13 50.41 47.48 -33.14
CA PHE A 13 51.60 46.82 -32.59
C PHE A 13 52.59 46.44 -33.70
N HIS A 14 52.14 45.81 -34.79
CA HIS A 14 53.00 45.44 -35.91
C HIS A 14 53.62 46.66 -36.59
N SER A 15 52.86 47.74 -36.77
CA SER A 15 53.37 48.99 -37.33
C SER A 15 54.45 49.64 -36.46
N LEU A 16 54.26 49.63 -35.13
CA LEU A 16 55.23 50.15 -34.17
C LEU A 16 56.51 49.30 -34.11
N ASP A 17 56.37 47.98 -34.12
CA ASP A 17 57.52 47.06 -34.14
C ASP A 17 58.33 47.20 -35.44
N GLU A 18 57.68 47.23 -36.61
CA GLU A 18 58.35 47.47 -37.89
C GLU A 18 59.07 48.82 -37.93
N SER A 19 58.42 49.88 -37.45
CA SER A 19 59.01 51.22 -37.42
C SER A 19 60.19 51.28 -36.46
N GLY A 20 60.06 50.66 -35.28
CA GLY A 20 61.16 50.54 -34.31
C GLY A 20 62.35 49.78 -34.86
N GLN A 21 62.12 48.65 -35.55
CA GLN A 21 63.17 47.85 -36.19
C GLN A 21 63.86 48.60 -37.34
N LYS A 22 63.16 49.49 -38.06
CA LYS A 22 63.78 50.37 -39.06
C LYS A 22 64.71 51.41 -38.42
N ILE A 23 64.27 52.04 -37.33
CA ILE A 23 65.07 53.03 -36.58
C ILE A 23 66.30 52.35 -35.96
N LEU A 24 66.14 51.15 -35.41
CA LEU A 24 67.24 50.38 -34.82
C LEU A 24 68.39 50.15 -35.82
N ARG A 25 68.07 49.76 -37.06
CA ARG A 25 69.04 49.57 -38.15
C ARG A 25 69.77 50.86 -38.54
N SER A 26 69.19 52.03 -38.28
CA SER A 26 69.82 53.32 -38.58
C SER A 26 70.74 53.85 -37.47
N LEU A 27 70.65 53.28 -36.26
CA LEU A 27 71.39 53.72 -35.06
C LEU A 27 72.55 52.77 -34.70
N GLU A 28 72.95 51.86 -35.61
CA GLU A 28 73.92 50.79 -35.36
C GLU A 28 75.20 51.29 -34.68
N GLY A 29 75.52 50.72 -33.51
CA GLY A 29 76.72 51.03 -32.73
C GLY A 29 76.57 52.08 -31.63
N SER A 30 75.39 52.70 -31.44
CA SER A 30 75.13 53.65 -30.35
C SER A 30 74.50 53.01 -29.10
N GLU A 31 74.64 53.64 -27.93
CA GLU A 31 73.91 53.24 -26.71
C GLU A 31 72.38 53.38 -26.88
N ASP A 32 71.93 54.32 -27.70
CA ASP A 32 70.51 54.53 -28.01
C ASP A 32 69.90 53.34 -28.76
N ALA A 33 70.67 52.69 -29.64
CA ALA A 33 70.24 51.46 -30.30
C ALA A 33 70.01 50.32 -29.29
N ALA A 34 70.90 50.17 -28.29
CA ALA A 34 70.75 49.16 -27.25
C ALA A 34 69.53 49.42 -26.35
N LEU A 35 69.24 50.69 -26.04
CA LEU A 35 68.06 51.08 -25.27
C LEU A 35 66.75 50.84 -26.05
N LEU A 36 66.73 51.19 -27.34
CA LEU A 36 65.56 50.97 -28.21
C LEU A 36 65.30 49.47 -28.42
N GLN A 37 66.35 48.67 -28.61
CA GLN A 37 66.26 47.21 -28.69
C GLN A 37 65.56 46.64 -27.46
N ARG A 38 66.03 47.01 -26.26
CA ARG A 38 65.43 46.55 -25.00
C ARG A 38 63.95 46.93 -24.86
N ARG A 39 63.56 48.12 -25.35
CA ARG A 39 62.16 48.56 -25.31
C ARG A 39 61.27 47.80 -26.27
N LEU A 40 61.73 47.55 -27.50
CA LEU A 40 61.01 46.73 -28.49
C LEU A 40 60.87 45.29 -28.02
N ASP A 41 61.95 44.70 -27.49
CA ASP A 41 61.92 43.35 -26.90
C ASP A 41 60.92 43.28 -25.75
N ASN A 42 60.92 44.27 -24.85
CA ASN A 42 59.96 44.33 -23.75
C ASN A 42 58.51 44.46 -24.22
N MET A 43 58.25 45.30 -25.22
CA MET A 43 56.93 45.46 -25.83
C MET A 43 56.45 44.15 -26.47
N ASN A 44 57.32 43.47 -27.23
CA ASN A 44 57.03 42.19 -27.89
C ASN A 44 56.74 41.08 -26.88
N ILE A 45 57.52 41.01 -25.79
CA ILE A 45 57.26 40.08 -24.68
C ILE A 45 55.89 40.35 -24.05
N ARG A 46 55.59 41.60 -23.69
CA ARG A 46 54.31 41.97 -23.05
C ARG A 46 53.11 41.71 -23.97
N TRP A 47 53.25 41.98 -25.27
CA TRP A 47 52.20 41.72 -26.25
C TRP A 47 51.92 40.22 -26.41
N SER A 48 52.99 39.41 -26.50
CA SER A 48 52.91 37.95 -26.53
C SER A 48 52.23 37.38 -25.28
N GLU A 49 52.63 37.86 -24.09
CA GLU A 49 52.03 37.46 -22.82
C GLU A 49 50.55 37.84 -22.72
N LEU A 50 50.17 39.05 -23.16
CA LEU A 50 48.78 39.51 -23.16
C LEU A 50 47.91 38.61 -24.05
N ARG A 51 48.37 38.32 -25.28
CA ARG A 51 47.68 37.41 -26.20
C ARG A 51 47.53 36.01 -25.61
N LYS A 52 48.60 35.46 -25.04
CA LYS A 52 48.59 34.14 -24.39
C LYS A 52 47.60 34.10 -23.22
N LYS A 53 47.58 35.13 -22.36
CA LYS A 53 46.66 35.24 -21.23
C LYS A 53 45.20 35.34 -21.71
N SER A 54 44.91 36.18 -22.70
CA SER A 54 43.56 36.31 -23.26
C SER A 54 43.05 34.97 -23.81
N LEU A 55 43.88 34.26 -24.57
CA LEU A 55 43.51 32.97 -25.15
C LEU A 55 43.27 31.90 -24.07
N ASN A 56 44.09 31.87 -23.02
CA ASN A 56 43.89 30.97 -21.88
C ASN A 56 42.58 31.26 -21.13
N ILE A 57 42.27 32.54 -20.86
CA ILE A 57 41.01 32.95 -20.22
C ILE A 57 39.82 32.50 -21.08
N ARG A 58 39.88 32.72 -22.39
CA ARG A 58 38.83 32.30 -23.32
C ARG A 58 38.62 30.78 -23.28
N SER A 59 39.69 30.01 -23.46
CA SER A 59 39.64 28.54 -23.44
C SER A 59 39.03 28.01 -22.14
N HIS A 60 39.41 28.60 -21.00
CA HIS A 60 38.85 28.24 -19.70
C HIS A 60 37.35 28.58 -19.58
N LEU A 61 36.93 29.77 -20.02
CA LEU A 61 35.53 30.18 -19.98
C LEU A 61 34.66 29.30 -20.91
N GLU A 62 35.17 28.97 -22.10
CA GLU A 62 34.51 28.06 -23.05
C GLU A 62 34.34 26.66 -22.42
N ALA A 63 35.41 26.08 -21.87
CA ALA A 63 35.36 24.77 -21.21
C ALA A 63 34.39 24.75 -20.00
N SER A 64 34.42 25.79 -19.17
CA SER A 64 33.50 25.94 -18.03
C SER A 64 32.04 26.10 -18.48
N SER A 65 31.80 26.83 -19.57
CA SER A 65 30.45 26.99 -20.14
C SER A 65 29.90 25.66 -20.67
N ASP A 66 30.72 24.87 -21.36
CA ASP A 66 30.33 23.57 -21.87
C ASP A 66 30.04 22.58 -20.73
N GLN A 67 30.87 22.58 -19.68
CA GLN A 67 30.63 21.78 -18.49
C GLN A 67 29.32 22.18 -17.80
N TRP A 68 29.07 23.49 -17.62
CA TRP A 68 27.81 23.99 -17.09
C TRP A 68 26.60 23.51 -17.90
N ARG A 69 26.64 23.63 -19.24
CA ARG A 69 25.54 23.20 -20.11
C ARG A 69 25.23 21.72 -19.92
N ARG A 70 26.25 20.87 -19.84
CA ARG A 70 26.08 19.43 -19.63
C ARG A 70 25.43 19.12 -18.29
N ILE A 71 25.90 19.77 -17.22
CA ILE A 71 25.34 19.59 -15.87
C ILE A 71 23.88 20.06 -15.85
N HIS A 72 23.61 21.25 -16.38
CA HIS A 72 22.27 21.81 -16.43
C HIS A 72 21.28 20.90 -17.16
N LEU A 73 21.65 20.37 -18.33
CA LEU A 73 20.82 19.43 -19.09
C LEU A 73 20.58 18.14 -18.31
N SER A 74 21.62 17.56 -17.72
CA SER A 74 21.50 16.36 -16.87
C SER A 74 20.52 16.56 -15.70
N LEU A 75 20.62 17.69 -14.99
CA LEU A 75 19.68 18.00 -13.90
C LEU A 75 18.24 18.18 -14.39
N GLN A 76 18.02 18.79 -15.55
CA GLN A 76 16.69 18.93 -16.14
C GLN A 76 16.09 17.58 -16.54
N GLU A 77 16.88 16.69 -17.14
CA GLU A 77 16.44 15.33 -17.46
C GLU A 77 16.08 14.53 -16.20
N LEU A 78 16.85 14.69 -15.12
CA LEU A 78 16.53 14.08 -13.83
C LEU A 78 15.24 14.63 -13.23
N LEU A 79 15.03 15.94 -13.23
CA LEU A 79 13.79 16.55 -12.74
C LEU A 79 12.56 16.05 -13.52
N ALA A 80 12.65 16.00 -14.85
CA ALA A 80 11.56 15.49 -15.69
C ALA A 80 11.27 14.00 -15.39
N TRP A 81 12.31 13.20 -15.19
CA TRP A 81 12.16 11.79 -14.80
C TRP A 81 11.54 11.63 -13.42
N LEU A 82 11.95 12.46 -12.44
CA LEU A 82 11.39 12.45 -11.08
C LEU A 82 9.90 12.80 -11.09
N GLN A 83 9.50 13.81 -11.85
CA GLN A 83 8.09 14.19 -12.03
C GLN A 83 7.27 13.05 -12.64
N LEU A 84 7.79 12.40 -13.69
CA LEU A 84 7.14 11.25 -14.30
C LEU A 84 6.93 10.11 -13.30
N LYS A 85 7.94 9.83 -12.46
CA LYS A 85 7.85 8.78 -11.45
C LYS A 85 6.97 9.14 -10.26
N GLU A 86 6.90 10.41 -9.89
CA GLU A 86 5.93 10.89 -8.89
C GLU A 86 4.49 10.68 -9.40
N ASP A 87 4.22 11.00 -10.66
CA ASP A 87 2.90 10.79 -11.28
C ASP A 87 2.56 9.30 -11.43
N GLU A 88 3.54 8.46 -11.78
CA GLU A 88 3.39 7.01 -11.84
C GLU A 88 3.02 6.43 -10.46
N LEU A 89 3.69 6.88 -9.40
CA LEU A 89 3.39 6.45 -8.03
C LEU A 89 1.98 6.89 -7.60
N LYS A 90 1.58 8.13 -7.90
CA LYS A 90 0.24 8.65 -7.60
C LYS A 90 -0.87 7.83 -8.26
N ARG A 91 -0.63 7.30 -9.47
CA ARG A 91 -1.59 6.45 -10.21
C ARG A 91 -1.80 5.06 -9.60
N GLN A 92 -0.92 4.62 -8.69
CA GLN A 92 -1.09 3.31 -8.04
C GLN A 92 -2.22 3.30 -6.99
N ALA A 93 -2.59 4.47 -6.47
CA ALA A 93 -3.73 4.61 -5.57
C ALA A 93 -5.07 4.50 -6.31
N PRO A 94 -6.15 4.01 -5.66
CA PRO A 94 -6.22 3.55 -4.26
C PRO A 94 -5.76 2.11 -4.05
N ILE A 95 -5.58 1.71 -2.79
CA ILE A 95 -5.33 0.31 -2.41
C ILE A 95 -6.55 -0.56 -2.78
N GLY A 96 -6.28 -1.75 -3.32
CA GLY A 96 -7.31 -2.73 -3.70
C GLY A 96 -8.09 -3.31 -2.50
N GLY A 97 -9.27 -3.85 -2.78
CA GLY A 97 -10.20 -4.38 -1.78
C GLY A 97 -10.11 -5.89 -1.52
N ASP A 98 -9.19 -6.57 -2.18
CA ASP A 98 -9.02 -8.02 -2.14
C ASP A 98 -7.54 -8.40 -2.29
N LEU A 99 -7.19 -9.56 -1.75
CA LEU A 99 -5.81 -10.03 -1.67
C LEU A 99 -5.12 -10.13 -3.04
N PRO A 100 -5.74 -10.69 -4.11
CA PRO A 100 -5.12 -10.71 -5.44
C PRO A 100 -4.79 -9.33 -6.00
N THR A 101 -5.70 -8.36 -5.83
CA THR A 101 -5.49 -7.00 -6.32
C THR A 101 -4.35 -6.31 -5.58
N VAL A 102 -4.31 -6.39 -4.25
CA VAL A 102 -3.24 -5.78 -3.45
C VAL A 102 -1.90 -6.49 -3.70
N GLN A 103 -1.89 -7.80 -3.91
CA GLN A 103 -0.69 -8.54 -4.28
C GLN A 103 -0.13 -8.07 -5.62
N ALA A 104 -0.98 -7.86 -6.63
CA ALA A 104 -0.57 -7.30 -7.91
C ALA A 104 -0.02 -5.86 -7.76
N GLN A 105 -0.62 -5.04 -6.89
CA GLN A 105 -0.09 -3.72 -6.56
C GLN A 105 1.30 -3.81 -5.90
N ASN A 106 1.51 -4.76 -5.00
CA ASN A 106 2.81 -5.01 -4.37
C ASN A 106 3.88 -5.40 -5.39
N ASP A 107 3.56 -6.30 -6.33
CA ASP A 107 4.49 -6.73 -7.38
C ASP A 107 4.86 -5.58 -8.32
N ASN A 108 3.87 -4.76 -8.70
CA ASN A 108 4.08 -3.55 -9.50
C ASN A 108 4.96 -2.54 -8.74
N HIS A 109 4.70 -2.29 -7.46
CA HIS A 109 5.48 -1.36 -6.66
C HIS A 109 6.90 -1.87 -6.40
N ARG A 110 7.09 -3.19 -6.29
CA ARG A 110 8.42 -3.81 -6.24
C ARG A 110 9.20 -3.58 -7.53
N ALA A 111 8.54 -3.54 -8.69
CA ALA A 111 9.18 -3.13 -9.94
C ALA A 111 9.57 -1.65 -9.93
N PHE A 112 8.67 -0.78 -9.50
CA PHE A 112 8.93 0.65 -9.33
C PHE A 112 10.16 0.91 -8.43
N LYS A 113 10.23 0.26 -7.25
CA LYS A 113 11.38 0.38 -6.33
C LYS A 113 12.70 -0.13 -6.93
N ARG A 114 12.66 -1.14 -7.80
CA ARG A 114 13.84 -1.60 -8.54
C ARG A 114 14.33 -0.51 -9.49
N GLU A 115 13.43 0.18 -10.19
CA GLU A 115 13.81 1.29 -11.06
C GLU A 115 14.40 2.47 -10.28
N LEU A 116 13.83 2.82 -9.11
CA LEU A 116 14.43 3.82 -8.22
C LEU A 116 15.86 3.42 -7.84
N LYS A 117 16.06 2.18 -7.38
CA LYS A 117 17.39 1.67 -7.01
C LYS A 117 18.39 1.72 -8.17
N THR A 118 17.94 1.47 -9.39
CA THR A 118 18.79 1.60 -10.59
C THR A 118 19.14 3.07 -10.90
N LYS A 119 18.23 4.01 -10.62
CA LYS A 119 18.44 5.45 -10.88
C LYS A 119 19.28 6.14 -9.80
N GLU A 120 19.26 5.64 -8.57
CA GLU A 120 20.00 6.18 -7.43
C GLU A 120 21.46 6.59 -7.73
N PRO A 121 22.33 5.72 -8.29
CA PRO A 121 23.72 6.12 -8.59
C PRO A 121 23.82 7.26 -9.60
N VAL A 122 22.87 7.38 -10.53
CA VAL A 122 22.85 8.46 -11.54
C VAL A 122 22.55 9.80 -10.86
N ILE A 123 21.59 9.81 -9.93
CA ILE A 123 21.24 11.01 -9.16
C ILE A 123 22.42 11.44 -8.29
N LEU A 124 23.02 10.50 -7.54
CA LEU A 124 24.18 10.79 -6.69
C LEU A 124 25.37 11.31 -7.51
N SER A 125 25.64 10.72 -8.67
CA SER A 125 26.70 11.16 -9.57
C SER A 125 26.46 12.57 -10.13
N ALA A 126 25.21 12.90 -10.51
CA ALA A 126 24.87 14.23 -11.00
C ALA A 126 25.04 15.30 -9.92
N LEU A 127 24.58 15.03 -8.70
CA LEU A 127 24.75 15.91 -7.55
C LEU A 127 26.22 16.10 -7.17
N GLU A 128 27.01 15.03 -7.21
CA GLU A 128 28.46 15.11 -6.96
C GLU A 128 29.18 15.90 -8.06
N THR A 129 28.78 15.74 -9.32
CA THR A 129 29.32 16.54 -10.44
C THR A 129 29.05 18.03 -10.24
N VAL A 130 27.86 18.39 -9.77
CA VAL A 130 27.56 19.79 -9.37
C VAL A 130 28.48 20.22 -8.24
N ARG A 131 28.63 19.42 -7.18
CA ARG A 131 29.48 19.75 -6.03
C ARG A 131 30.93 20.02 -6.45
N ILE A 132 31.50 19.16 -7.29
CA ILE A 132 32.86 19.32 -7.84
C ILE A 132 32.92 20.58 -8.70
N PHE A 133 31.98 20.78 -9.62
CA PHE A 133 31.96 21.97 -10.49
C PHE A 133 31.86 23.27 -9.70
N LEU A 134 31.10 23.29 -8.60
CA LEU A 134 30.98 24.45 -7.72
C LEU A 134 32.27 24.71 -6.91
N ALA A 135 33.01 23.65 -6.56
CA ALA A 135 34.30 23.76 -5.87
C ALA A 135 35.43 24.21 -6.81
N GLU A 136 35.36 23.85 -8.09
CA GLU A 136 36.36 24.19 -9.12
C GLU A 136 36.11 25.57 -9.78
N GLN A 137 35.12 26.35 -9.34
CA GLN A 137 34.77 27.63 -9.99
C GLN A 137 35.91 28.68 -9.98
N PRO A 138 35.99 29.54 -11.02
CA PRO A 138 37.19 30.30 -11.36
C PRO A 138 37.30 31.63 -10.62
N LEU A 139 37.73 31.58 -9.36
CA LEU A 139 38.39 32.74 -8.72
C LEU A 139 39.81 32.40 -8.25
N GLU A 140 40.05 31.17 -7.82
CA GLU A 140 41.33 30.81 -7.19
C GLU A 140 42.50 30.66 -8.19
N GLY A 141 42.21 30.33 -9.46
CA GLY A 141 43.21 30.24 -10.53
C GLY A 141 43.62 31.60 -11.13
N LEU A 142 42.75 32.61 -11.07
CA LEU A 142 43.02 33.96 -11.56
C LEU A 142 43.59 34.87 -10.46
N GLU A 143 43.28 34.63 -9.18
CA GLU A 143 43.91 35.33 -8.05
C GLU A 143 45.44 35.20 -8.03
N LYS A 144 45.98 34.06 -8.49
CA LYS A 144 47.44 33.90 -8.63
C LYS A 144 48.07 34.73 -9.75
N LEU A 145 47.26 35.32 -10.65
CA LEU A 145 47.71 36.14 -11.79
C LEU A 145 47.54 37.65 -11.55
N TYR A 146 46.77 38.05 -10.54
CA TYR A 146 46.60 39.45 -10.13
C TYR A 146 47.30 39.67 -8.78
N GLN A 147 48.58 40.05 -8.82
CA GLN A 147 49.27 40.58 -7.63
C GLN A 147 48.84 42.01 -7.25
N GLU A 148 47.78 42.56 -7.85
CA GLU A 148 47.18 43.83 -7.40
C GLU A 148 45.67 43.67 -7.09
N PRO A 149 45.22 44.17 -5.92
CA PRO A 149 43.81 44.15 -5.54
C PRO A 149 43.05 45.18 -6.39
N ARG A 150 42.35 44.71 -7.42
CA ARG A 150 41.36 45.51 -8.13
C ARG A 150 39.97 44.97 -7.78
N GLU A 151 39.24 45.75 -6.98
CA GLU A 151 37.85 45.50 -6.64
C GLU A 151 37.00 45.50 -7.92
N LEU A 152 36.70 44.31 -8.44
CA LEU A 152 35.69 44.13 -9.48
C LEU A 152 34.30 44.32 -8.85
N PRO A 153 33.35 44.98 -9.54
CA PRO A 153 32.01 45.19 -9.00
C PRO A 153 31.33 43.84 -8.70
N PRO A 154 30.45 43.74 -7.70
CA PRO A 154 29.91 42.47 -7.20
C PRO A 154 28.94 41.76 -8.17
N GLY A 155 28.68 42.37 -9.33
CA GLY A 155 27.64 41.98 -10.24
C GLY A 155 28.20 41.39 -11.52
N GLU A 156 27.72 40.18 -11.80
CA GLU A 156 27.42 39.69 -13.14
C GLU A 156 28.43 38.72 -13.79
N ARG A 157 27.92 37.49 -13.93
CA ARG A 157 28.18 36.44 -14.95
C ARG A 157 28.64 35.06 -14.43
N PRO A 158 29.59 34.90 -13.48
CA PRO A 158 29.89 33.57 -12.91
C PRO A 158 29.07 33.19 -11.66
N GLN A 159 28.58 34.18 -10.88
CA GLN A 159 27.82 33.92 -9.64
C GLN A 159 26.38 33.44 -9.91
N ASN A 160 25.73 33.90 -10.98
CA ASN A 160 24.35 33.54 -11.30
C ASN A 160 24.22 32.09 -11.78
N VAL A 161 25.18 31.65 -12.58
CA VAL A 161 25.27 30.29 -13.13
C VAL A 161 25.45 29.26 -12.01
N THR A 162 26.38 29.55 -11.10
CA THR A 162 26.66 28.79 -9.87
C THR A 162 25.43 28.70 -8.97
N ARG A 163 24.72 29.82 -8.74
CA ARG A 163 23.47 29.85 -7.97
C ARG A 163 22.36 29.02 -8.60
N LEU A 164 22.21 29.09 -9.92
CA LEU A 164 21.20 28.31 -10.65
C LEU A 164 21.45 26.80 -10.54
N LEU A 165 22.68 26.35 -10.79
CA LEU A 165 23.02 24.93 -10.65
C LEU A 165 22.82 24.42 -9.23
N ARG A 166 23.21 25.20 -8.22
CA ARG A 166 22.96 24.85 -6.82
C ARG A 166 21.47 24.64 -6.57
N ARG A 167 20.64 25.60 -6.98
CA ARG A 167 19.18 25.50 -6.84
C ARG A 167 18.62 24.26 -7.53
N GLN A 168 19.05 23.98 -8.77
CA GLN A 168 18.56 22.80 -9.51
C GLN A 168 19.03 21.48 -8.85
N ALA A 169 20.25 21.44 -8.32
CA ALA A 169 20.74 20.27 -7.60
C ALA A 169 19.97 20.05 -6.28
N ASP A 170 19.69 21.13 -5.55
CA ASP A 170 18.87 21.08 -4.33
C ASP A 170 17.44 20.60 -4.65
N GLU A 171 16.87 21.06 -5.76
CA GLU A 171 15.56 20.62 -6.26
C GLU A 171 15.55 19.13 -6.63
N VAL A 172 16.54 18.66 -7.39
CA VAL A 172 16.71 17.23 -7.70
C VAL A 172 16.82 16.40 -6.42
N LYS A 173 17.63 16.85 -5.45
CA LYS A 173 17.78 16.15 -4.17
C LYS A 173 16.47 16.09 -3.39
N SER A 174 15.75 17.21 -3.30
CA SER A 174 14.48 17.29 -2.57
C SER A 174 13.41 16.41 -3.21
N GLU A 175 13.24 16.46 -4.53
CA GLU A 175 12.24 15.64 -5.22
C GLU A 175 12.61 14.14 -5.18
N TRP A 176 13.90 13.81 -5.24
CA TRP A 176 14.36 12.44 -5.04
C TRP A 176 14.04 11.92 -3.64
N ASP A 177 14.32 12.69 -2.59
CA ASP A 177 14.03 12.29 -1.20
C ASP A 177 12.53 12.16 -0.96
N LYS A 178 11.75 13.10 -1.48
CA LYS A 178 10.28 13.09 -1.42
C LYS A 178 9.70 11.86 -2.11
N LEU A 179 10.17 11.53 -3.32
CA LEU A 179 9.73 10.35 -4.05
C LEU A 179 10.05 9.05 -3.30
N ASN A 180 11.24 8.96 -2.70
CA ASN A 180 11.62 7.80 -1.88
C ASN A 180 10.75 7.68 -0.63
N LEU A 181 10.46 8.79 0.06
CA LEU A 181 9.57 8.81 1.21
C LEU A 181 8.15 8.36 0.82
N GLN A 182 7.58 8.95 -0.23
CA GLN A 182 6.26 8.56 -0.74
C GLN A 182 6.21 7.09 -1.17
N SER A 183 7.28 6.60 -1.79
CA SER A 183 7.41 5.19 -2.17
C SER A 183 7.47 4.27 -0.95
N ALA A 184 8.12 4.69 0.14
CA ALA A 184 8.18 3.94 1.39
C ALA A 184 6.81 3.93 2.10
N ASP A 185 6.15 5.08 2.17
CA ASP A 185 4.80 5.21 2.74
C ASP A 185 3.79 4.37 1.96
N TRP A 186 3.87 4.36 0.63
CA TRP A 186 3.01 3.54 -0.21
C TRP A 186 3.25 2.04 0.00
N GLN A 187 4.50 1.60 0.13
CA GLN A 187 4.81 0.22 0.49
C GLN A 187 4.19 -0.15 1.85
N LYS A 188 4.31 0.72 2.85
CA LYS A 188 3.72 0.49 4.17
C LYS A 188 2.20 0.32 4.08
N LYS A 189 1.52 1.14 3.28
CA LYS A 189 0.07 1.00 3.03
C LYS A 189 -0.30 -0.32 2.36
N ILE A 190 0.50 -0.79 1.40
CA ILE A 190 0.33 -2.10 0.76
C ILE A 190 0.50 -3.22 1.79
N ASP A 191 1.57 -3.17 2.59
CA ASP A 191 1.88 -4.21 3.57
C ASP A 191 0.78 -4.31 4.65
N GLU A 192 0.33 -3.17 5.20
CA GLU A 192 -0.79 -3.11 6.15
C GLU A 192 -2.11 -3.64 5.55
N ALA A 193 -2.35 -3.37 4.27
CA ALA A 193 -3.54 -3.86 3.58
C ALA A 193 -3.49 -5.37 3.37
N LEU A 194 -2.34 -5.92 2.98
CA LEU A 194 -2.12 -7.36 2.82
C LEU A 194 -2.33 -8.09 4.14
N GLU A 195 -1.73 -7.59 5.22
CA GLU A 195 -1.86 -8.18 6.56
C GLU A 195 -3.33 -8.26 6.98
N ARG A 196 -4.06 -7.15 6.93
CA ARG A 196 -5.48 -7.13 7.33
C ARG A 196 -6.36 -8.00 6.44
N LEU A 197 -6.14 -7.99 5.13
CA LEU A 197 -6.91 -8.81 4.19
C LEU A 197 -6.63 -10.31 4.41
N GLN A 198 -5.38 -10.66 4.73
CA GLN A 198 -5.00 -12.02 5.06
C GLN A 198 -5.61 -12.47 6.39
N GLU A 199 -5.57 -11.64 7.44
CA GLU A 199 -6.24 -11.93 8.72
C GLU A 199 -7.74 -12.18 8.55
N LEU A 200 -8.42 -11.33 7.76
CA LEU A 200 -9.83 -11.52 7.44
C LEU A 200 -10.07 -12.83 6.67
N GLN A 201 -9.24 -13.12 5.67
CA GLN A 201 -9.35 -14.36 4.88
C GLN A 201 -9.15 -15.60 5.74
N GLU A 202 -8.12 -15.63 6.59
CA GLU A 202 -7.84 -16.75 7.48
C GLU A 202 -8.97 -16.97 8.50
N ALA A 203 -9.51 -15.89 9.07
CA ALA A 203 -10.66 -15.96 9.99
C ALA A 203 -11.93 -16.48 9.28
N MET A 204 -12.18 -16.04 8.04
CA MET A 204 -13.29 -16.54 7.23
C MET A 204 -13.12 -18.03 6.90
N ASP A 205 -11.94 -18.46 6.46
CA ASP A 205 -11.65 -19.85 6.11
C ASP A 205 -11.77 -20.78 7.33
N GLU A 206 -11.30 -20.34 8.50
CA GLU A 206 -11.46 -21.08 9.76
C GLU A 206 -12.93 -21.22 10.15
N LEU A 207 -13.71 -20.14 10.05
CA LEU A 207 -15.14 -20.16 10.34
C LEU A 207 -15.90 -21.04 9.35
N ASP A 208 -15.61 -20.94 8.06
CA ASP A 208 -16.20 -21.75 7.00
C ASP A 208 -15.99 -23.25 7.26
N LEU A 209 -14.76 -23.64 7.58
CA LEU A 209 -14.43 -25.04 7.87
C LEU A 209 -15.23 -25.57 9.07
N LYS A 210 -15.31 -24.80 10.16
CA LYS A 210 -16.05 -25.19 11.37
C LYS A 210 -17.56 -25.22 11.11
N LEU A 211 -18.10 -24.29 10.33
CA LEU A 211 -19.51 -24.29 9.92
C LEU A 211 -19.83 -25.49 9.03
N CYS A 212 -19.00 -25.80 8.03
CA CYS A 212 -19.14 -26.98 7.19
C CYS A 212 -19.22 -28.27 8.01
N HIS A 213 -18.34 -28.42 9.00
CA HIS A 213 -18.37 -29.57 9.91
C HIS A 213 -19.68 -29.64 10.71
N ALA A 214 -20.10 -28.51 11.27
CA ALA A 214 -21.32 -28.46 12.07
C ALA A 214 -22.59 -28.73 11.23
N GLU A 215 -22.63 -28.20 10.01
CA GLU A 215 -23.70 -28.46 9.05
C GLU A 215 -23.75 -29.92 8.61
N ALA A 216 -22.60 -30.58 8.47
CA ALA A 216 -22.53 -32.01 8.18
C ALA A 216 -23.12 -32.85 9.34
N VAL A 217 -22.81 -32.50 10.60
CA VAL A 217 -23.42 -33.15 11.77
C VAL A 217 -24.93 -32.96 11.76
N LYS A 218 -25.42 -31.74 11.52
CA LYS A 218 -26.86 -31.47 11.35
C LYS A 218 -27.48 -32.30 10.23
N GLY A 219 -26.81 -32.42 9.09
CA GLY A 219 -27.26 -33.21 7.95
C GLY A 219 -27.34 -34.71 8.23
N SER A 220 -26.61 -35.21 9.24
CA SER A 220 -26.65 -36.61 9.65
C SER A 220 -27.83 -36.99 10.57
N TRP A 221 -28.60 -36.00 11.05
CA TRP A 221 -29.69 -36.26 11.98
C TRP A 221 -30.86 -36.99 11.32
N GLN A 222 -31.27 -38.10 11.93
CA GLN A 222 -32.48 -38.82 11.55
C GLN A 222 -33.73 -38.01 11.89
N PRO A 223 -34.83 -38.10 11.12
CA PRO A 223 -36.13 -37.55 11.50
C PRO A 223 -36.54 -37.99 12.91
N VAL A 224 -37.18 -37.11 13.69
CA VAL A 224 -37.57 -37.44 15.09
C VAL A 224 -38.51 -38.65 15.14
N GLY A 225 -39.38 -38.81 14.13
CA GLY A 225 -40.30 -39.94 14.05
C GLY A 225 -39.65 -41.31 13.88
N ASP A 226 -38.38 -41.37 13.45
CA ASP A 226 -37.64 -42.62 13.26
C ASP A 226 -36.86 -43.04 14.51
N LEU A 227 -36.85 -42.21 15.56
CA LEU A 227 -36.13 -42.47 16.80
C LEU A 227 -36.93 -43.38 17.74
N LEU A 228 -36.23 -44.19 18.52
CA LEU A 228 -36.85 -44.98 19.58
C LEU A 228 -37.26 -44.06 20.72
N ILE A 229 -38.51 -44.20 21.19
CA ILE A 229 -39.09 -43.40 22.29
C ILE A 229 -38.19 -43.43 23.54
N ASP A 230 -37.68 -44.61 23.90
CA ASP A 230 -36.82 -44.81 25.08
C ASP A 230 -35.45 -44.13 24.95
N SER A 231 -35.03 -43.79 23.72
CA SER A 231 -33.76 -43.12 23.42
C SER A 231 -33.87 -41.59 23.30
N LEU A 232 -35.08 -41.03 23.31
CA LEU A 232 -35.29 -39.59 23.07
C LEU A 232 -34.55 -38.70 24.07
N GLN A 233 -34.46 -39.13 25.34
CA GLN A 233 -33.73 -38.40 26.39
C GLN A 233 -32.22 -38.38 26.12
N ASP A 234 -31.63 -39.50 25.69
CA ASP A 234 -30.21 -39.59 25.33
C ASP A 234 -29.90 -38.71 24.10
N HIS A 235 -30.76 -38.71 23.08
CA HIS A 235 -30.61 -37.81 21.94
C HIS A 235 -30.67 -36.33 22.33
N LEU A 236 -31.52 -35.98 23.30
CA LEU A 236 -31.67 -34.62 23.80
C LEU A 236 -30.43 -34.16 24.58
N GLU A 237 -29.86 -35.04 25.40
CA GLU A 237 -28.59 -34.80 26.11
C GLU A 237 -27.42 -34.64 25.14
N LYS A 238 -27.31 -35.52 24.14
CA LYS A 238 -26.31 -35.41 23.07
C LYS A 238 -26.43 -34.10 22.30
N LEU A 239 -27.65 -33.65 21.99
CA LEU A 239 -27.88 -32.41 21.27
C LEU A 239 -27.54 -31.18 22.12
N LYS A 240 -27.80 -31.20 23.42
CA LYS A 240 -27.36 -30.15 24.35
C LYS A 240 -25.83 -30.11 24.47
N ALA A 241 -25.18 -31.27 24.53
CA ALA A 241 -23.72 -31.36 24.52
C ALA A 241 -23.14 -30.80 23.22
N TYR A 242 -23.72 -31.14 22.08
CA TYR A 242 -23.34 -30.60 20.78
C TYR A 242 -23.57 -29.08 20.68
N GLN A 243 -24.69 -28.57 21.21
CA GLN A 243 -24.94 -27.12 21.28
C GLN A 243 -23.86 -26.39 22.08
N ALA A 244 -23.37 -27.00 23.17
CA ALA A 244 -22.25 -26.46 23.95
C ALA A 244 -20.92 -26.54 23.18
N GLU A 245 -20.69 -27.62 22.43
CA GLU A 245 -19.50 -27.81 21.58
C GLU A 245 -19.39 -26.73 20.50
N ILE A 246 -20.51 -26.37 19.85
CA ILE A 246 -20.52 -25.35 18.80
C ILE A 246 -20.65 -23.92 19.32
N ALA A 247 -20.90 -23.70 20.62
CA ALA A 247 -21.05 -22.37 21.19
C ALA A 247 -19.88 -21.40 20.87
N PRO A 248 -18.60 -21.83 20.84
CA PRO A 248 -17.47 -20.97 20.49
C PRO A 248 -17.49 -20.44 19.04
N LEU A 249 -18.28 -21.03 18.13
CA LEU A 249 -18.43 -20.48 16.77
C LEU A 249 -18.97 -19.05 16.76
N LYS A 250 -19.74 -18.66 17.78
CA LYS A 250 -20.22 -17.28 17.94
C LYS A 250 -19.07 -16.28 18.01
N GLU A 251 -18.00 -16.61 18.73
CA GLU A 251 -16.83 -15.73 18.85
C GLU A 251 -16.06 -15.65 17.53
N ASN A 252 -15.98 -16.74 16.77
CA ASN A 252 -15.39 -16.70 15.43
C ASN A 252 -16.20 -15.81 14.47
N VAL A 253 -17.54 -15.88 14.54
CA VAL A 253 -18.43 -15.00 13.77
C VAL A 253 -18.25 -13.53 14.16
N ASN A 254 -18.17 -13.23 15.46
CA ASN A 254 -17.88 -11.88 15.94
C ASN A 254 -16.51 -11.40 15.42
N ASN A 255 -15.47 -12.23 15.51
CA ASN A 255 -14.14 -11.90 15.03
C ASN A 255 -14.12 -11.57 13.52
N VAL A 256 -14.75 -12.40 12.68
CA VAL A 256 -14.86 -12.13 11.23
C VAL A 256 -15.59 -10.81 10.97
N ASN A 257 -16.69 -10.55 11.69
CA ASN A 257 -17.43 -9.29 11.56
C ASN A 257 -16.62 -8.08 12.01
N ASP A 258 -15.91 -8.20 13.13
CA ASP A 258 -15.05 -7.14 13.66
C ASP A 258 -13.91 -6.81 12.68
N LEU A 259 -13.24 -7.84 12.14
CA LEU A 259 -12.23 -7.69 11.09
C LEU A 259 -12.82 -7.03 9.83
N ALA A 260 -14.00 -7.46 9.38
CA ALA A 260 -14.68 -6.84 8.23
C ALA A 260 -15.05 -5.37 8.50
N HIS A 261 -15.50 -5.03 9.71
CA HIS A 261 -15.86 -3.67 10.10
C HIS A 261 -14.65 -2.72 10.18
N GLN A 262 -13.44 -3.22 10.46
CA GLN A 262 -12.22 -2.41 10.42
C GLN A 262 -11.93 -1.82 9.02
N PHE A 263 -12.45 -2.43 7.96
CA PHE A 263 -12.33 -1.88 6.61
C PHE A 263 -13.33 -0.74 6.36
N THR A 264 -14.47 -0.71 7.03
CA THR A 264 -15.45 0.39 6.91
C THR A 264 -14.93 1.72 7.43
N SER A 265 -14.03 1.69 8.43
CA SER A 265 -13.35 2.87 8.97
C SER A 265 -12.03 3.19 8.24
N SER A 266 -11.57 2.30 7.35
CA SER A 266 -10.35 2.46 6.56
C SER A 266 -10.64 3.06 5.17
N GLU A 267 -9.62 3.59 4.48
CA GLU A 267 -9.76 4.02 3.07
C GLU A 267 -9.94 2.84 2.09
N ILE A 268 -9.69 1.61 2.55
CA ILE A 268 -9.77 0.38 1.77
C ILE A 268 -11.21 -0.11 1.71
N LYS A 269 -11.79 -0.13 0.52
CA LYS A 269 -13.13 -0.69 0.30
C LYS A 269 -13.01 -2.17 0.01
N LEU A 270 -13.55 -3.02 0.89
CA LEU A 270 -13.60 -4.47 0.65
C LEU A 270 -14.28 -4.79 -0.68
N SER A 271 -13.79 -5.84 -1.34
CA SER A 271 -14.40 -6.34 -2.57
C SER A 271 -15.84 -6.85 -2.31
N PRO A 272 -16.74 -6.77 -3.31
CA PRO A 272 -18.08 -7.35 -3.20
C PRO A 272 -18.06 -8.84 -2.88
N TYR A 273 -17.04 -9.56 -3.36
CA TYR A 273 -16.86 -10.98 -3.08
C TYR A 273 -16.64 -11.23 -1.58
N SER A 274 -15.71 -10.50 -0.96
CA SER A 274 -15.41 -10.64 0.47
C SER A 274 -16.61 -10.28 1.34
N LEU A 275 -17.34 -9.21 1.00
CA LEU A 275 -18.56 -8.82 1.72
C LEU A 275 -19.64 -9.91 1.66
N ASN A 276 -19.91 -10.43 0.46
CA ASN A 276 -20.88 -11.52 0.29
C ASN A 276 -20.48 -12.78 1.06
N HIS A 277 -19.18 -13.09 1.13
CA HIS A 277 -18.68 -14.24 1.88
C HIS A 277 -18.92 -14.08 3.39
N VAL A 278 -18.63 -12.90 3.95
CA VAL A 278 -18.94 -12.59 5.36
C VAL A 278 -20.44 -12.70 5.63
N GLU A 279 -21.29 -12.18 4.73
CA GLU A 279 -22.75 -12.28 4.84
C GLU A 279 -23.24 -13.73 4.78
N ASP A 280 -22.68 -14.56 3.89
CA ASP A 280 -23.01 -15.98 3.78
C ASP A 280 -22.68 -16.74 5.07
N LEU A 281 -21.47 -16.59 5.60
CA LEU A 281 -21.04 -17.23 6.86
C LEU A 281 -21.95 -16.83 8.02
N ASN A 282 -22.30 -15.55 8.13
CA ASN A 282 -23.27 -15.05 9.11
C ASN A 282 -24.65 -15.68 8.95
N GLY A 283 -25.13 -15.83 7.71
CA GLY A 283 -26.40 -16.46 7.39
C GLY A 283 -26.42 -17.94 7.78
N ARG A 284 -25.39 -18.68 7.40
CA ARG A 284 -25.22 -20.11 7.73
C ARG A 284 -25.18 -20.36 9.24
N TRP A 285 -24.43 -19.55 9.98
CA TRP A 285 -24.43 -19.62 11.45
C TRP A 285 -25.83 -19.42 12.04
N LYS A 286 -26.57 -18.40 11.61
CA LYS A 286 -27.95 -18.16 12.09
C LYS A 286 -28.88 -19.33 11.77
N LEU A 287 -28.78 -19.87 10.55
CA LEU A 287 -29.59 -21.02 10.13
C LEU A 287 -29.25 -22.29 10.91
N LEU A 288 -27.99 -22.49 11.28
CA LEU A 288 -27.56 -23.58 12.13
C LEU A 288 -28.14 -23.47 13.54
N GLN A 289 -28.09 -22.27 14.15
CA GLN A 289 -28.68 -22.01 15.47
C GLN A 289 -30.19 -22.33 15.48
N VAL A 290 -30.93 -21.78 14.51
CA VAL A 290 -32.38 -22.03 14.37
C VAL A 290 -32.68 -23.52 14.22
N ALA A 291 -31.87 -24.25 13.43
CA ALA A 291 -32.07 -25.68 13.22
C ALA A 291 -31.83 -26.51 14.48
N ILE A 292 -30.85 -26.15 15.32
CA ILE A 292 -30.59 -26.81 16.59
C ILE A 292 -31.73 -26.56 17.57
N ASP A 293 -32.15 -25.31 17.72
CA ASP A 293 -33.25 -24.94 18.64
C ASP A 293 -34.55 -25.64 18.24
N GLU A 294 -34.85 -25.68 16.94
CA GLU A 294 -36.00 -26.39 16.40
C GLU A 294 -35.90 -27.90 16.64
N ARG A 295 -34.71 -28.50 16.47
CA ARG A 295 -34.51 -29.92 16.76
C ARG A 295 -34.67 -30.24 18.25
N ILE A 296 -34.15 -29.39 19.14
CA ILE A 296 -34.33 -29.51 20.59
C ILE A 296 -35.83 -29.44 20.93
N ARG A 297 -36.57 -28.51 20.33
CA ARG A 297 -38.02 -28.37 20.52
C ARG A 297 -38.76 -29.63 20.10
N GLN A 298 -38.49 -30.15 18.90
CA GLN A 298 -39.13 -31.38 18.40
C GLN A 298 -38.84 -32.60 19.28
N LEU A 299 -37.61 -32.76 19.77
CA LEU A 299 -37.26 -33.84 20.69
C LEU A 299 -37.95 -33.70 22.05
N HIS A 300 -38.03 -32.48 22.61
CA HIS A 300 -38.78 -32.24 23.85
C HIS A 300 -40.27 -32.54 23.69
N GLU A 301 -40.87 -32.14 22.57
CA GLU A 301 -42.28 -32.41 22.25
C GLU A 301 -42.52 -33.91 22.11
N ALA A 302 -41.68 -34.61 21.34
CA ALA A 302 -41.76 -36.06 21.21
C ALA A 302 -41.58 -36.77 22.55
N HIS A 303 -40.65 -36.31 23.40
CA HIS A 303 -40.45 -36.89 24.73
C HIS A 303 -41.63 -36.62 25.67
N ARG A 304 -42.21 -35.42 25.63
CA ARG A 304 -43.42 -35.07 26.41
C ARG A 304 -44.63 -35.91 25.97
N ASP A 305 -44.81 -36.04 24.65
CA ASP A 305 -46.01 -36.64 24.07
C ASP A 305 -45.90 -38.16 23.95
N PHE A 306 -44.72 -38.76 23.91
CA PHE A 306 -44.58 -40.22 23.77
C PHE A 306 -43.71 -40.87 24.82
N GLY A 307 -43.03 -40.10 25.67
CA GLY A 307 -42.15 -40.63 26.71
C GLY A 307 -42.86 -41.49 27.77
N PRO A 308 -42.10 -42.13 28.67
CA PRO A 308 -42.63 -43.12 29.62
C PRO A 308 -43.66 -42.57 30.62
N THR A 309 -43.70 -41.25 30.82
CA THR A 309 -44.70 -40.56 31.66
C THR A 309 -45.89 -40.03 30.86
N SER A 310 -45.87 -40.16 29.52
CA SER A 310 -46.91 -39.66 28.65
C SER A 310 -48.20 -40.47 28.76
N GLN A 311 -49.33 -39.76 28.72
CA GLN A 311 -50.68 -40.30 28.60
C GLN A 311 -51.28 -40.09 27.20
N HIS A 312 -50.49 -39.62 26.24
CA HIS A 312 -50.97 -39.28 24.89
C HIS A 312 -51.65 -40.45 24.16
N PHE A 313 -51.20 -41.69 24.40
CA PHE A 313 -51.84 -42.89 23.84
C PHE A 313 -53.28 -43.13 24.35
N LEU A 314 -53.68 -42.48 25.45
CA LEU A 314 -55.03 -42.61 26.00
C LEU A 314 -56.07 -41.91 25.13
N SER A 315 -55.74 -40.77 24.52
CA SER A 315 -56.70 -39.99 23.71
C SER A 315 -57.12 -40.72 22.43
N THR A 316 -56.22 -41.52 21.84
CA THR A 316 -56.52 -42.35 20.66
C THR A 316 -57.36 -43.59 20.99
N SER A 317 -57.50 -43.94 22.27
CA SER A 317 -58.14 -45.20 22.68
C SER A 317 -59.67 -45.16 22.58
N VAL A 318 -60.27 -43.97 22.60
CA VAL A 318 -61.73 -43.77 22.56
C VAL A 318 -62.08 -42.66 21.57
N GLN A 319 -63.28 -42.74 20.97
CA GLN A 319 -63.79 -41.70 20.09
C GLN A 319 -64.58 -40.67 20.90
N GLY A 320 -64.57 -39.41 20.46
CA GLY A 320 -65.45 -38.38 21.03
C GLY A 320 -66.91 -38.86 21.01
N PRO A 321 -67.70 -38.63 22.08
CA PRO A 321 -67.48 -37.70 23.21
C PRO A 321 -66.70 -38.26 24.42
N TRP A 322 -66.08 -39.43 24.30
CA TRP A 322 -65.41 -40.11 25.40
C TRP A 322 -63.93 -39.76 25.50
N GLU A 323 -63.41 -39.66 26.72
CA GLU A 323 -61.99 -39.52 27.04
C GLU A 323 -61.55 -40.62 28.00
N ARG A 324 -60.37 -41.22 27.75
CA ARG A 324 -59.77 -42.20 28.65
C ARG A 324 -58.75 -41.50 29.54
N ALA A 325 -58.87 -41.71 30.86
CA ALA A 325 -57.93 -41.21 31.86
C ALA A 325 -57.41 -42.36 32.73
N ILE A 326 -56.39 -42.10 33.55
CA ILE A 326 -55.82 -43.08 34.50
C ILE A 326 -55.90 -42.50 35.92
N SER A 327 -56.40 -43.30 36.86
CA SER A 327 -56.47 -42.95 38.28
C SER A 327 -55.09 -42.98 38.96
N PRO A 328 -54.92 -42.40 40.17
CA PRO A 328 -53.66 -42.47 40.92
C PRO A 328 -53.14 -43.90 41.15
N ASN A 329 -54.04 -44.89 41.17
CA ASN A 329 -53.71 -46.31 41.32
C ASN A 329 -53.40 -47.02 39.98
N LYS A 330 -53.15 -46.25 38.91
CA LYS A 330 -52.86 -46.74 37.55
C LYS A 330 -54.00 -47.53 36.89
N VAL A 331 -55.24 -47.37 37.36
CA VAL A 331 -56.42 -48.01 36.76
C VAL A 331 -57.05 -47.06 35.73
N PRO A 332 -57.24 -47.49 34.46
CA PRO A 332 -57.95 -46.70 33.46
C PRO A 332 -59.43 -46.48 33.83
N TYR A 333 -59.94 -45.29 33.53
CA TYR A 333 -61.37 -44.97 33.59
C TYR A 333 -61.74 -44.08 32.39
N TYR A 334 -63.02 -44.01 32.07
CA TYR A 334 -63.54 -43.29 30.92
C TYR A 334 -64.50 -42.20 31.38
N ILE A 335 -64.38 -41.03 30.74
CA ILE A 335 -65.15 -39.83 31.02
C ILE A 335 -66.01 -39.57 29.79
N ASN A 336 -67.32 -39.48 29.96
CA ASN A 336 -68.22 -39.04 28.91
C ASN A 336 -68.46 -37.54 29.08
N HIS A 337 -68.05 -36.74 28.10
CA HIS A 337 -68.21 -35.29 28.15
C HIS A 337 -69.63 -34.81 27.80
N GLU A 338 -70.43 -35.61 27.11
CA GLU A 338 -71.84 -35.30 26.82
C GLU A 338 -72.73 -35.50 28.05
N THR A 339 -72.54 -36.61 28.78
CA THR A 339 -73.37 -36.95 29.95
C THR A 339 -72.74 -36.52 31.27
N GLN A 340 -71.49 -36.04 31.26
CA GLN A 340 -70.71 -35.68 32.44
C GLN A 340 -70.59 -36.82 33.47
N THR A 341 -70.50 -38.06 32.99
CA THR A 341 -70.37 -39.27 33.82
C THR A 341 -69.03 -39.94 33.64
N THR A 342 -68.53 -40.60 34.70
CA THR A 342 -67.34 -41.45 34.63
C THR A 342 -67.71 -42.92 34.81
N CYS A 343 -67.02 -43.82 34.10
CA CYS A 343 -67.19 -45.27 34.23
C CYS A 343 -65.84 -45.98 34.14
N TRP A 344 -65.80 -47.22 34.63
CA TRP A 344 -64.60 -48.06 34.59
C TRP A 344 -64.54 -48.93 33.32
N ASP A 345 -65.69 -49.12 32.66
CA ASP A 345 -65.83 -49.94 31.47
C ASP A 345 -65.65 -49.13 30.19
N HIS A 346 -65.04 -49.75 29.18
CA HIS A 346 -64.83 -49.11 27.88
C HIS A 346 -66.19 -48.85 27.19
N PRO A 347 -66.43 -47.67 26.58
CA PRO A 347 -67.72 -47.29 26.00
C PRO A 347 -68.31 -48.31 25.02
N LYS A 348 -67.49 -48.78 24.05
CA LYS A 348 -67.88 -49.86 23.13
C LYS A 348 -68.27 -51.16 23.83
N MET A 349 -67.64 -51.48 24.96
CA MET A 349 -67.97 -52.69 25.72
C MET A 349 -69.34 -52.52 26.41
N THR A 350 -69.60 -51.35 26.98
CA THR A 350 -70.89 -51.00 27.58
C THR A 350 -72.02 -51.04 26.55
N GLU A 351 -71.79 -50.52 25.33
CA GLU A 351 -72.74 -50.62 24.22
C GLU A 351 -73.01 -52.08 23.79
N LEU A 352 -71.97 -52.91 23.72
CA LEU A 352 -72.11 -54.34 23.41
C LEU A 352 -72.90 -55.10 24.49
N TYR A 353 -72.70 -54.77 25.77
CA TYR A 353 -73.46 -55.40 26.85
C TYR A 353 -74.92 -54.94 26.92
N GLN A 354 -75.23 -53.72 26.47
CA GLN A 354 -76.60 -53.19 26.42
C GLN A 354 -77.38 -53.64 25.17
N SER A 355 -76.70 -54.20 24.16
CA SER A 355 -77.30 -54.70 22.91
C SER A 355 -77.52 -56.23 22.89
N LEU A 356 -77.16 -56.93 23.96
CA LEU A 356 -77.53 -58.30 24.28
C LEU A 356 -78.77 -58.32 25.19
#